data_AF-A0A7S0FJH3-F1
#
_entry.id   AF-A0A7S0FJH3-F1
#
_cell.length_a   1.000
_cell.length_b   1.000
_cell.length_c   1.000
_cell.angle_alpha   90.00
_cell.angle_beta   90.00
_cell.angle_gamma   90.00
#
_symmetry.space_group_name_H-M   'P 1'
#
loop_
_entity.id
_entity.type
_entity.pdbx_description
1 polymer ?
#
loop_
_entity_poly.entity_id
_entity_poly.type
_entity_poly.pdbx_seq_one_letter_code
_entity_poly.pdbx_strand_id
1 'polypeptide(L)'
;MAALALPSAVFGQRCYDRKQNTACRNPEKVFKIVRDIDKDECKYLCTTYPGSMTCYGYEYNYPLERCELHSSEVSAGKSSKDVDCYIGRKCDEDNSKHSATYTKIDGKACKAPSSAPPARKIYGVNSDECKRICTRDPTSENPDCVGFEYGGDRNQPCELYSKGKIKGGKKKKDYNCWVKN
;
A
#
# COMPACT_ATOMS: atom_id res chain seq x y z
N MET A 1 4.04 -40.13 -2.43
CA MET A 1 3.50 -38.97 -3.15
C MET A 1 4.26 -37.74 -2.69
N ALA A 2 5.24 -37.29 -3.48
CA ALA A 2 6.05 -36.13 -3.15
C ALA A 2 5.30 -34.86 -3.62
N ALA A 3 4.89 -34.02 -2.68
CA ALA A 3 4.36 -32.70 -2.99
C ALA A 3 5.52 -31.81 -3.44
N LEU A 4 5.60 -31.53 -4.74
CA LEU A 4 6.47 -30.50 -5.29
C LEU A 4 5.98 -29.15 -4.77
N ALA A 5 6.68 -28.61 -3.78
CA ALA A 5 6.52 -27.22 -3.38
C ALA A 5 6.97 -26.36 -4.56
N LEU A 6 6.02 -25.74 -5.25
CA LEU A 6 6.31 -24.70 -6.23
C LEU A 6 7.05 -23.58 -5.50
N PRO A 7 8.21 -23.11 -6.01
CA PRO A 7 8.82 -21.90 -5.49
C PRO A 7 7.80 -20.78 -5.71
N SER A 8 7.30 -20.23 -4.60
CA SER A 8 6.54 -18.99 -4.63
C SER A 8 7.48 -17.94 -5.19
N ALA A 9 7.39 -17.68 -6.49
CA ALA A 9 8.08 -16.56 -7.12
C ALA A 9 7.58 -15.32 -6.39
N VAL A 10 8.40 -14.82 -5.46
CA VAL A 10 8.21 -13.51 -4.83
C VAL A 10 8.46 -12.51 -5.94
N PHE A 11 7.42 -12.23 -6.73
CA PHE A 11 7.48 -11.16 -7.72
C PHE A 11 7.78 -9.87 -6.96
N GLY A 12 8.95 -9.31 -7.24
CA GLY A 12 9.54 -8.20 -6.49
C GLY A 12 8.59 -7.03 -6.37
N GLN A 13 8.26 -6.69 -5.13
CA GLN A 13 7.41 -5.56 -4.78
C GLN A 13 7.96 -4.26 -5.38
N ARG A 14 7.11 -3.45 -6.02
CA ARG A 14 7.51 -2.19 -6.66
C ARG A 14 7.21 -0.97 -5.80
N CYS A 15 8.15 -0.04 -5.79
CA CYS A 15 8.09 1.27 -5.15
C CYS A 15 8.03 2.33 -6.26
N TYR A 16 7.29 3.41 -6.07
CA TYR A 16 7.06 4.40 -7.12
C TYR A 16 7.77 5.73 -6.84
N ASP A 17 8.62 6.14 -7.77
CA ASP A 17 9.29 7.44 -7.75
C ASP A 17 8.45 8.47 -8.52
N ARG A 18 8.03 9.55 -7.85
CA ARG A 18 7.20 10.61 -8.44
C ARG A 18 8.05 11.60 -9.22
N LYS A 19 7.67 11.85 -10.46
CA LYS A 19 8.18 12.92 -11.32
C LYS A 19 7.07 13.92 -11.55
N GLN A 20 7.15 15.05 -10.86
CA GLN A 20 6.13 16.08 -10.89
C GLN A 20 6.09 16.79 -12.24
N ASN A 21 4.90 17.20 -12.67
CA ASN A 21 4.70 17.99 -13.89
C ASN A 21 5.39 17.38 -15.12
N THR A 22 5.30 16.05 -15.22
CA THR A 22 6.01 15.23 -16.20
C THR A 22 5.14 14.03 -16.55
N ALA A 23 4.85 13.87 -17.84
CA ALA A 23 4.17 12.68 -18.35
C ALA A 23 5.11 11.47 -18.35
N CYS A 24 4.57 10.26 -18.23
CA CYS A 24 5.31 9.03 -18.39
C CYS A 24 5.69 8.80 -19.86
N ARG A 25 6.96 8.50 -20.11
CA ARG A 25 7.44 8.08 -21.43
C ARG A 25 7.28 6.57 -21.56
N ASN A 26 6.11 6.14 -22.02
CA ASN A 26 5.84 4.86 -22.73
C ASN A 26 4.32 4.72 -23.04
N PRO A 27 3.72 5.57 -23.91
CA PRO A 27 2.26 5.60 -24.08
C PRO A 27 1.69 4.34 -24.75
N GLU A 28 2.49 3.62 -25.54
CA GLU A 28 2.07 2.42 -26.29
C GLU A 28 1.81 1.20 -25.39
N LYS A 29 2.13 1.31 -24.09
CA LYS A 29 1.99 0.23 -23.11
C LYS A 29 1.11 0.61 -21.93
N VAL A 30 0.25 1.60 -22.12
CA VAL A 30 -0.89 1.83 -21.23
C VAL A 30 -1.86 0.66 -21.40
N PHE A 31 -2.00 -0.16 -20.36
CA PHE A 31 -2.91 -1.32 -20.40
C PHE A 31 -4.26 -1.02 -19.79
N LYS A 32 -4.37 0.06 -19.01
CA LYS A 32 -5.63 0.47 -18.40
C LYS A 32 -5.64 1.98 -18.21
N ILE A 33 -6.77 2.59 -18.57
CA ILE A 33 -7.09 3.99 -18.26
C ILE A 33 -8.32 3.97 -17.36
N VAL A 34 -8.25 4.68 -16.25
CA VAL A 34 -9.35 4.85 -15.30
C VAL A 34 -9.60 6.35 -15.13
N ARG A 35 -10.86 6.74 -15.01
CA ARG A 35 -11.29 8.14 -14.83
C ARG A 35 -12.13 8.25 -13.58
N ASP A 36 -12.35 9.49 -13.13
CA ASP A 36 -13.18 9.82 -11.98
C ASP A 36 -12.68 9.11 -10.70
N ILE A 37 -11.37 8.95 -10.59
CA ILE A 37 -10.69 8.39 -9.42
C ILE A 37 -9.61 9.35 -8.95
N ASP A 38 -9.32 9.33 -7.67
CA ASP A 38 -8.23 10.13 -7.13
C ASP A 38 -6.85 9.45 -7.35
N LYS A 39 -5.79 10.21 -7.07
CA LYS A 39 -4.40 9.77 -7.22
C LYS A 39 -4.03 8.60 -6.29
N ASP A 40 -4.58 8.55 -5.07
CA ASP A 40 -4.34 7.45 -4.12
C ASP A 40 -5.04 6.16 -4.60
N GLU A 41 -6.25 6.27 -5.16
CA GLU A 41 -6.92 5.13 -5.82
C GLU A 41 -6.15 4.64 -7.05
N CYS A 42 -5.61 5.56 -7.86
CA CYS A 42 -4.75 5.21 -9.01
C CYS A 42 -3.51 4.41 -8.58
N LYS A 43 -2.85 4.85 -7.50
CA LYS A 43 -1.74 4.12 -6.87
C LYS A 43 -2.17 2.73 -6.42
N TYR A 44 -3.30 2.62 -5.71
CA TYR A 44 -3.83 1.36 -5.21
C TYR A 44 -4.05 0.34 -6.35
N LEU A 45 -4.61 0.79 -7.48
CA LEU A 45 -4.79 -0.07 -8.65
C LEU A 45 -3.46 -0.59 -9.20
N CYS A 46 -2.42 0.23 -9.20
CA CYS A 46 -1.08 -0.15 -9.66
C CYS A 46 -0.28 -0.98 -8.63
N THR A 47 -0.65 -0.99 -7.35
CA THR A 47 0.05 -1.75 -6.31
C THR A 47 -0.64 -3.04 -5.90
N THR A 48 -1.97 -3.09 -5.92
CA THR A 48 -2.74 -4.07 -5.14
C THR A 48 -3.75 -4.86 -5.97
N TYR A 49 -4.19 -4.35 -7.11
CA TYR A 49 -5.20 -5.02 -7.93
C TYR A 49 -4.68 -6.37 -8.49
N PRO A 50 -5.47 -7.46 -8.56
CA PRO A 50 -5.05 -8.69 -9.26
C PRO A 50 -4.86 -8.40 -10.76
N GLY A 51 -3.61 -8.25 -11.17
CA GLY A 51 -3.19 -7.68 -12.47
C GLY A 51 -2.11 -6.59 -12.33
N SER A 52 -1.94 -6.03 -11.13
CA SER A 52 -0.89 -5.08 -10.76
C SER A 52 0.52 -5.67 -10.77
N MET A 53 0.64 -7.01 -10.84
CA MET A 53 1.93 -7.68 -10.99
C MET A 53 2.65 -7.27 -12.29
N THR A 54 1.90 -6.72 -13.25
CA THR A 54 2.44 -6.13 -14.47
C THR A 54 2.41 -4.62 -14.45
N CYS A 55 2.04 -3.94 -13.36
CA CYS A 55 2.09 -2.48 -13.31
C CYS A 55 3.51 -2.01 -12.98
N TYR A 56 4.17 -1.37 -13.94
CA TYR A 56 5.54 -0.85 -13.82
C TYR A 56 5.57 0.65 -13.58
N GLY A 57 4.41 1.31 -13.62
CA GLY A 57 4.27 2.73 -13.44
C GLY A 57 2.84 3.18 -13.68
N TYR A 58 2.51 4.37 -13.21
CA TYR A 58 1.26 5.02 -13.51
C TYR A 58 1.45 6.51 -13.76
N GLU A 59 0.58 7.09 -14.57
CA GLU A 59 0.47 8.52 -14.80
C GLU A 59 -0.86 9.00 -14.22
N TYR A 60 -0.85 10.16 -13.58
CA TYR A 60 -2.08 10.79 -13.09
C TYR A 60 -2.20 12.22 -13.61
N ASN A 61 -3.30 12.49 -14.31
CA ASN A 61 -3.68 13.81 -14.82
C ASN A 61 -4.73 14.41 -13.88
N TYR A 62 -4.37 15.47 -13.15
CA TYR A 62 -5.22 16.04 -12.10
C TYR A 62 -6.49 16.71 -12.65
N PRO A 63 -6.45 17.53 -13.72
CA PRO A 63 -7.65 18.19 -14.23
C PRO A 63 -8.69 17.23 -14.80
N LEU A 64 -8.26 16.06 -15.26
CA LEU A 64 -9.14 15.05 -15.88
C LEU A 64 -9.46 13.88 -14.94
N GLU A 65 -8.96 13.90 -13.71
CA GLU A 65 -9.05 12.80 -12.74
C GLU A 65 -8.76 11.44 -13.39
N ARG A 66 -7.73 11.43 -14.25
CA ARG A 66 -7.43 10.35 -15.17
C ARG A 66 -6.13 9.67 -14.78
N CYS A 67 -6.23 8.38 -14.54
CA CYS A 67 -5.16 7.47 -14.20
C CYS A 67 -4.82 6.58 -15.39
N GLU A 68 -3.54 6.51 -15.76
CA GLU A 68 -3.05 5.58 -16.77
C GLU A 68 -2.08 4.60 -16.14
N LEU A 69 -2.33 3.30 -16.29
CA LEU A 69 -1.49 2.23 -15.75
C LEU A 69 -0.65 1.63 -16.88
N HIS A 70 0.66 1.48 -16.62
CA HIS A 70 1.61 1.00 -17.63
C HIS A 70 2.07 -0.42 -17.34
N SER A 71 2.07 -1.26 -18.38
CA SER A 71 2.38 -2.70 -18.29
C SER A 71 3.87 -3.00 -18.44
N SER A 72 4.70 -1.97 -18.56
CA SER A 72 6.14 -2.05 -18.82
C SER A 72 6.87 -0.87 -18.22
N GLU A 73 8.19 -1.00 -18.06
CA GLU A 73 9.04 0.08 -17.55
C GLU A 73 8.75 1.41 -18.24
N VAL A 74 8.46 2.40 -17.41
CA VAL A 74 8.25 3.79 -17.79
C VAL A 74 9.44 4.62 -17.32
N SER A 75 9.65 5.74 -17.99
CA SER A 75 10.62 6.75 -17.57
C SER A 75 9.97 8.13 -17.56
N ALA A 76 10.64 9.11 -16.96
CA ALA A 76 10.20 10.49 -17.00
C ALA A 76 10.21 10.97 -18.47
N GLY A 77 9.06 11.42 -18.95
CA GLY A 77 8.90 11.93 -20.30
C GLY A 77 9.02 13.45 -20.37
N LYS A 78 8.25 14.03 -21.29
CA LYS A 78 8.22 15.48 -21.46
C LYS A 78 7.53 16.14 -20.27
N SER A 79 7.94 17.36 -19.96
CA SER A 79 7.21 18.17 -19.00
C SER A 79 5.77 18.35 -19.48
N SER A 80 4.82 18.09 -18.60
CA SER A 80 3.41 18.25 -18.83
C SER A 80 2.83 18.88 -17.58
N LYS A 81 2.24 20.07 -17.74
CA LYS A 81 1.56 20.72 -16.62
C LYS A 81 0.41 19.84 -16.16
N ASP A 82 0.24 19.72 -14.85
CA ASP A 82 -0.87 19.03 -14.20
C ASP A 82 -0.93 17.51 -14.44
N VAL A 83 0.22 16.92 -14.80
CA VAL A 83 0.40 15.48 -14.95
C VAL A 83 1.61 15.05 -14.17
N ASP A 84 1.46 13.98 -13.39
CA ASP A 84 2.56 13.36 -12.68
C ASP A 84 2.79 11.93 -13.14
N CYS A 85 4.06 11.59 -13.35
CA CYS A 85 4.49 10.23 -13.65
C CYS A 85 5.06 9.55 -12.40
N TYR A 86 4.65 8.32 -12.16
CA TYR A 86 5.07 7.49 -11.04
C TYR A 86 5.76 6.24 -11.57
N ILE A 87 7.08 6.18 -11.42
CA ILE A 87 7.92 5.13 -12.00
C ILE A 87 8.12 4.00 -10.99
N GLY A 88 7.61 2.81 -11.31
CA GLY A 88 7.71 1.61 -10.47
C GLY A 88 9.08 0.96 -10.57
N ARG A 89 9.91 1.12 -9.54
CA ARG A 89 11.19 0.44 -9.35
C ARG A 89 11.02 -0.75 -8.44
N LYS A 90 11.91 -1.76 -8.54
CA LYS A 90 12.01 -2.76 -7.46
C LYS A 90 12.29 -2.00 -6.18
N CYS A 91 11.52 -2.27 -5.13
CA CYS A 91 11.89 -1.75 -3.82
C CYS A 91 13.23 -2.40 -3.45
N ASP A 92 14.30 -1.62 -3.34
CA ASP A 92 15.48 -2.09 -2.63
C ASP A 92 15.03 -2.53 -1.23
N GLU A 93 15.44 -3.74 -0.81
CA GLU A 93 15.27 -4.19 0.59
C GLU A 93 15.97 -3.23 1.57
N ASP A 94 16.89 -2.39 1.06
CA ASP A 94 17.63 -1.35 1.77
C ASP A 94 16.87 -0.02 2.00
N ASN A 95 15.55 -0.09 2.15
CA ASN A 95 14.76 1.07 2.60
C ASN A 95 14.82 1.24 4.13
N SER A 96 16.04 1.26 4.67
CA SER A 96 16.38 1.45 6.10
C SER A 96 15.91 2.82 6.66
N LYS A 97 15.39 3.72 5.81
CA LYS A 97 14.78 4.99 6.24
C LYS A 97 13.28 4.95 6.55
N HIS A 98 12.60 3.83 6.30
CA HIS A 98 11.20 3.62 6.70
C HIS A 98 10.99 2.35 7.54
N SER A 99 12.00 1.93 8.30
CA SER A 99 11.85 0.86 9.30
C SER A 99 11.04 1.40 10.49
N ALA A 100 9.73 1.51 10.29
CA ALA A 100 8.80 1.62 11.41
C ALA A 100 8.96 0.34 12.24
N THR A 101 9.55 0.46 13.44
CA THR A 101 9.58 -0.65 14.38
C THR A 101 8.23 -0.73 15.05
N TYR A 102 7.69 -1.95 15.19
CA TYR A 102 6.40 -2.17 15.82
C TYR A 102 6.57 -3.05 17.05
N THR A 103 5.94 -2.64 18.13
CA THR A 103 5.80 -3.47 19.33
C THR A 103 4.53 -4.29 19.20
N LYS A 104 4.69 -5.62 19.13
CA LYS A 104 3.57 -6.58 19.15
C LYS A 104 3.05 -6.73 20.57
N ILE A 105 1.73 -6.66 20.74
CA ILE A 105 1.03 -6.91 21.99
C ILE A 105 0.12 -8.12 21.77
N ASP A 106 0.60 -9.29 22.17
CA ASP A 106 -0.05 -10.57 21.92
C ASP A 106 -1.40 -10.73 22.63
N GLY A 107 -2.37 -11.31 21.91
CA GLY A 107 -3.69 -11.67 22.44
C GLY A 107 -4.56 -10.48 22.86
N LYS A 108 -4.27 -9.29 22.32
CA LYS A 108 -5.01 -8.06 22.59
C LYS A 108 -5.38 -7.35 21.29
N ALA A 109 -6.61 -6.87 21.25
CA ALA A 109 -7.04 -5.88 20.25
C ALA A 109 -6.32 -4.55 20.49
N CYS A 110 -6.16 -3.72 19.46
CA CYS A 110 -5.76 -2.34 19.64
C CYS A 110 -6.87 -1.54 20.30
N LYS A 111 -6.50 -0.63 21.19
CA LYS A 111 -7.38 0.37 21.80
C LYS A 111 -6.87 1.74 21.43
N ALA A 112 -7.61 2.38 20.53
CA ALA A 112 -7.50 3.81 20.28
C ALA A 112 -8.21 4.61 21.41
N PRO A 113 -7.90 5.91 21.59
CA PRO A 113 -8.73 6.79 22.41
C PRO A 113 -10.20 6.70 21.97
N SER A 114 -11.13 6.80 22.92
CA SER A 114 -12.54 6.37 22.88
C SER A 114 -13.43 6.91 21.74
N SER A 115 -12.90 7.75 20.86
CA SER A 115 -13.58 8.36 19.72
C SER A 115 -12.90 8.11 18.36
N ALA A 116 -11.79 7.36 18.30
CA ALA A 116 -11.05 7.11 17.07
C ALA A 116 -11.28 5.67 16.58
N PRO A 117 -12.24 5.43 15.64
CA PRO A 117 -12.33 4.15 14.95
C PRO A 117 -11.05 3.88 14.13
N PRO A 118 -10.78 2.62 13.74
CA PRO A 118 -9.72 2.34 12.77
C PRO A 118 -9.99 3.16 11.51
N ALA A 119 -8.94 3.79 11.00
CA ALA A 119 -9.00 4.64 9.82
C ALA A 119 -9.30 3.83 8.55
N ARG A 120 -8.90 2.55 8.52
CA ARG A 120 -9.14 1.67 7.38
C ARG A 120 -9.22 0.22 7.82
N LYS A 121 -10.06 -0.56 7.13
CA LYS A 121 -10.14 -2.03 7.26
C LYS A 121 -9.85 -2.69 5.93
N ILE A 122 -8.99 -3.69 5.92
CA ILE A 122 -8.51 -4.37 4.70
C ILE A 122 -8.68 -5.88 4.89
N TYR A 123 -9.37 -6.53 3.96
CA TYR A 123 -9.65 -7.97 4.00
C TYR A 123 -8.71 -8.74 3.07
N GLY A 124 -8.49 -10.03 3.35
CA GLY A 124 -7.72 -10.92 2.49
C GLY A 124 -6.20 -10.72 2.52
N VAL A 125 -5.69 -9.83 3.38
CA VAL A 125 -4.26 -9.59 3.60
C VAL A 125 -3.76 -10.36 4.82
N ASN A 126 -2.46 -10.65 4.89
CA ASN A 126 -1.84 -11.25 6.07
C ASN A 126 -1.20 -10.19 7.01
N SER A 127 -0.63 -10.62 8.14
CA SER A 127 -0.01 -9.71 9.12
C SER A 127 1.16 -8.91 8.58
N ASP A 128 2.01 -9.50 7.73
CA ASP A 128 3.15 -8.80 7.13
C ASP A 128 2.71 -7.77 6.09
N GLU A 129 1.67 -8.10 5.33
CA GLU A 129 1.06 -7.20 4.37
C GLU A 129 0.37 -6.02 5.09
N CYS A 130 -0.36 -6.29 6.18
CA CYS A 130 -0.94 -5.28 7.05
C CYS A 130 0.14 -4.32 7.61
N LYS A 131 1.26 -4.87 8.10
CA LYS A 131 2.43 -4.10 8.55
C LYS A 131 3.01 -3.23 7.43
N ARG A 132 3.16 -3.78 6.22
CA ARG A 132 3.68 -3.04 5.06
C ARG A 132 2.77 -1.89 4.68
N ILE A 133 1.46 -2.09 4.65
CA ILE A 133 0.49 -1.03 4.32
C ILE A 133 0.58 0.09 5.35
N CYS A 134 0.59 -0.24 6.65
CA CYS A 134 0.77 0.74 7.72
C CYS A 134 2.12 1.50 7.60
N THR A 135 3.16 0.86 7.09
CA THR A 135 4.49 1.48 6.99
C THR A 135 4.68 2.34 5.74
N ARG A 136 4.06 1.99 4.61
CA ARG A 136 4.38 2.52 3.28
C ARG A 136 3.26 3.30 2.59
N ASP A 137 2.04 3.26 3.10
CA ASP A 137 0.89 3.87 2.41
C ASP A 137 0.36 5.09 3.16
N PRO A 138 0.99 6.28 2.99
CA PRO A 138 0.37 7.53 3.35
C PRO A 138 -0.73 7.82 2.31
N THR A 139 -1.91 7.26 2.49
CA THR A 139 -3.11 7.74 1.80
C THR A 139 -3.62 8.97 2.52
N SER A 140 -4.45 9.79 1.86
CA SER A 140 -5.12 10.94 2.49
C SER A 140 -5.90 10.56 3.77
N GLU A 141 -6.29 9.28 3.90
CA GLU A 141 -6.98 8.72 5.07
C GLU A 141 -6.05 8.08 6.13
N ASN A 142 -4.81 7.75 5.76
CA ASN A 142 -3.80 7.15 6.64
C ASN A 142 -2.39 7.77 6.48
N PRO A 143 -2.24 9.10 6.54
CA PRO A 143 -0.94 9.75 6.30
C PRO A 143 0.10 9.37 7.36
N ASP A 144 -0.36 9.04 8.57
CA ASP A 144 0.47 8.75 9.74
C ASP A 144 -0.01 7.48 10.46
N CYS A 145 0.08 6.32 9.82
CA CYS A 145 -0.26 5.07 10.51
C CYS A 145 0.58 4.93 11.79
N VAL A 146 -0.10 4.90 12.94
CA VAL A 146 0.47 4.73 14.28
C VAL A 146 0.44 3.27 14.74
N GLY A 147 -0.27 2.42 14.01
CA GLY A 147 -0.22 0.97 14.14
C GLY A 147 -1.45 0.26 13.61
N PHE A 148 -1.52 -1.04 13.85
CA PHE A 148 -2.53 -1.91 13.24
C PHE A 148 -2.93 -3.07 14.15
N GLU A 149 -4.15 -3.58 13.93
CA GLU A 149 -4.65 -4.84 14.48
C GLU A 149 -4.86 -5.84 13.35
N TYR A 150 -4.44 -7.07 13.57
CA TYR A 150 -4.68 -8.19 12.65
C TYR A 150 -5.05 -9.41 13.47
N GLY A 151 -6.14 -10.03 13.04
CA GLY A 151 -6.63 -11.27 13.55
C GLY A 151 -6.08 -12.42 12.71
N GLY A 152 -5.44 -13.41 13.31
CA GLY A 152 -4.53 -14.39 12.67
C GLY A 152 -5.02 -15.17 11.45
N ASP A 153 -6.27 -15.02 11.03
CA ASP A 153 -6.89 -15.65 9.86
C ASP A 153 -7.21 -14.64 8.75
N ARG A 154 -7.10 -15.05 7.48
CA ARG A 154 -7.35 -14.21 6.29
C ARG A 154 -8.78 -13.65 6.19
N ASN A 155 -9.71 -14.20 6.97
CA ASN A 155 -11.10 -13.73 7.07
C ASN A 155 -11.26 -12.57 8.05
N GLN A 156 -10.24 -12.26 8.85
CA GLN A 156 -10.26 -11.14 9.79
C GLN A 156 -9.60 -9.91 9.13
N PRO A 157 -10.20 -8.71 9.26
CA PRO A 157 -9.66 -7.52 8.64
C PRO A 157 -8.35 -7.11 9.33
N CYS A 158 -7.41 -6.64 8.51
CA CYS A 158 -6.34 -5.75 8.94
C CYS A 158 -6.96 -4.36 9.22
N GLU A 159 -6.92 -3.93 10.47
CA GLU A 159 -7.42 -2.62 10.88
C GLU A 159 -6.24 -1.65 11.11
N LEU A 160 -6.22 -0.54 10.38
CA LEU A 160 -5.16 0.46 10.45
C LEU A 160 -5.60 1.66 11.30
N TYR A 161 -4.69 2.19 12.11
CA TYR A 161 -4.94 3.34 12.97
C TYR A 161 -4.02 4.49 12.56
N SER A 162 -4.59 5.67 12.29
CA SER A 162 -3.86 6.84 11.76
C SER A 162 -3.75 8.01 12.74
N LYS A 163 -4.41 7.94 13.91
CA LYS A 163 -4.45 9.03 14.90
C LYS A 163 -4.48 8.54 16.33
N GLY A 164 -3.77 9.26 17.20
CA GLY A 164 -3.76 9.05 18.65
C GLY A 164 -2.80 7.97 19.13
N LYS A 165 -2.52 7.95 20.45
CA LYS A 165 -1.68 6.91 21.07
C LYS A 165 -2.49 5.62 21.22
N ILE A 166 -2.28 4.69 20.30
CA ILE A 166 -2.86 3.35 20.40
C ILE A 166 -2.11 2.51 21.44
N LYS A 167 -2.81 1.57 22.09
CA LYS A 167 -2.25 0.62 23.06
C LYS A 167 -2.99 -0.70 23.04
N GLY A 168 -2.45 -1.71 23.72
CA GLY A 168 -3.15 -2.98 23.93
C GLY A 168 -4.46 -2.78 24.71
N GLY A 169 -5.57 -3.19 24.11
CA GLY A 169 -6.92 -3.11 24.63
C GLY A 169 -7.35 -4.36 25.40
N LYS A 170 -8.62 -4.75 25.19
CA LYS A 170 -9.19 -5.95 25.80
C LYS A 170 -8.50 -7.20 25.24
N LYS A 171 -8.42 -8.25 26.07
CA LYS A 171 -8.02 -9.58 25.59
C LYS A 171 -8.99 -10.00 24.48
N LYS A 172 -8.44 -10.34 23.33
CA LYS A 172 -9.19 -10.82 22.18
C LYS A 172 -8.36 -11.95 21.59
N LYS A 173 -8.86 -13.17 21.80
CA LYS A 173 -8.20 -14.38 21.29
C LYS A 173 -8.06 -14.22 19.78
N ASP A 174 -6.90 -14.61 19.25
CA ASP A 174 -6.56 -14.57 17.82
C ASP A 174 -6.22 -13.18 17.24
N TYR A 175 -6.30 -12.12 18.04
CA TYR A 175 -5.89 -10.78 17.62
C TYR A 175 -4.61 -10.34 18.30
N ASN A 176 -3.76 -9.66 17.54
CA ASN A 176 -2.62 -8.95 18.10
C ASN A 176 -2.69 -7.47 17.68
N CYS A 177 -2.17 -6.61 18.53
CA CYS A 177 -2.01 -5.20 18.27
C CYS A 177 -0.53 -4.90 18.00
N TRP A 178 -0.24 -4.16 16.95
CA TRP A 178 1.11 -3.73 16.62
C TRP A 178 1.17 -2.21 16.68
N VAL A 179 1.92 -1.69 17.65
CA VAL A 179 2.06 -0.25 17.88
C VAL A 179 3.38 0.22 17.29
N LYS A 180 3.34 1.24 16.44
CA LYS A 180 4.54 1.84 15.87
C LYS A 180 5.31 2.59 16.97
N ASN A 181 6.61 2.35 17.07
CA ASN A 181 7.51 3.06 17.98
C ASN A 181 7.93 4.41 17.41
#